data_AF-A0A9E4ELA1-F1
#
_entry.id   AF-A0A9E4ELA1-F1
#
_cell.length_a   1.000
_cell.length_b   1.000
_cell.length_c   1.000
_cell.angle_alpha   90.00
_cell.angle_beta   90.00
_cell.angle_gamma   90.00
#
_symmetry.space_group_name_H-M   'P 1'
#
loop_
_entity.id
_entity.type
_entity.pdbx_description
1 polymer ?
#
loop_
_entity_poly.entity_id
_entity_poly.type
_entity_poly.pdbx_seq_one_letter_code
_entity_poly.pdbx_strand_id
1 'polypeptide(L)' 'MDIFRYTSDAWGQRVLEGLSWDLIGYFAGAGVVFIVLHSGYMHFFVKKNGR' A
#
# COMPACT_ATOMS: atom_id res chain seq x y z
N MET A 1 -14.15 -4.12 -0.76
CA MET A 1 -12.85 -4.10 -0.06
C MET A 1 -13.14 -3.77 1.39
N ASP A 2 -13.02 -4.74 2.28
CA ASP A 2 -13.11 -4.48 3.72
C ASP A 2 -11.77 -3.93 4.18
N ILE A 3 -11.72 -2.63 4.50
CA ILE A 3 -10.50 -1.95 4.95
C ILE A 3 -10.17 -2.35 6.39
N PHE A 4 -11.21 -2.59 7.18
CA PHE A 4 -11.12 -2.91 8.60
C PHE A 4 -11.59 -4.33 8.86
N ARG A 5 -10.87 -5.03 9.74
CA ARG A 5 -11.20 -6.37 10.20
C ARG A 5 -11.82 -6.29 11.59
N TYR A 6 -13.04 -6.77 11.71
CA TYR A 6 -13.76 -6.84 12.96
C TYR A 6 -13.83 -8.28 13.46
N THR A 7 -13.66 -8.48 14.76
CA THR A 7 -13.80 -9.78 15.44
C THR A 7 -14.71 -9.66 16.65
N SER A 8 -15.08 -10.80 17.26
CA SER A 8 -15.83 -10.81 18.52
C SER A 8 -14.89 -11.11 19.67
N ASP A 9 -15.01 -10.33 20.74
CA ASP A 9 -14.31 -10.63 21.98
C ASP A 9 -14.98 -11.81 22.73
N ALA A 10 -14.40 -12.19 23.88
CA ALA A 10 -14.91 -13.28 24.71
C ALA A 10 -16.32 -13.04 25.28
N TRP A 11 -16.81 -11.79 25.22
CA TRP A 11 -18.13 -11.37 25.70
C TRP A 11 -19.12 -11.15 24.54
N GLY A 12 -18.73 -11.53 23.32
CA GLY A 12 -19.56 -11.41 22.11
C GLY A 12 -19.64 -9.99 21.56
N GLN A 13 -18.88 -9.03 22.09
CA GLN A 13 -18.88 -7.66 21.60
C GLN A 13 -18.03 -7.55 20.33
N ARG A 14 -18.55 -6.83 19.33
CA ARG A 14 -17.83 -6.63 18.06
C ARG A 14 -16.74 -5.57 18.25
N VAL A 15 -15.49 -6.00 18.14
CA VAL A 15 -14.30 -5.15 18.34
C VAL A 15 -13.50 -5.03 17.04
N LEU A 16 -12.88 -3.86 16.85
CA LEU A 16 -11.98 -3.63 15.73
C LEU A 16 -10.64 -4.32 16.00
N GLU A 17 -10.33 -5.37 15.24
CA GLU A 17 -9.08 -6.11 15.40
C GLU A 17 -7.92 -5.41 14.69
N GLY A 18 -8.20 -4.75 13.56
CA GLY A 18 -7.20 -3.96 12.85
C GLY A 18 -7.54 -3.70 11.39
N LEU A 19 -6.51 -3.36 10.60
CA LEU A 19 -6.62 -3.26 9.15
C LEU A 19 -6.67 -4.64 8.51
N SER A 20 -7.33 -4.72 7.36
CA SER A 20 -7.40 -5.93 6.57
C SER A 20 -6.04 -6.29 5.96
N TRP A 21 -5.73 -7.58 5.94
CA TRP A 21 -4.52 -8.13 5.32
C TRP A 21 -4.51 -7.94 3.80
N ASP A 22 -5.68 -7.80 3.19
CA ASP A 22 -5.81 -7.53 1.75
C ASP A 22 -5.20 -6.17 1.37
N LEU A 23 -5.22 -5.21 2.29
CA LEU A 23 -4.64 -3.87 2.11
C LEU A 23 -3.12 -3.92 1.88
N ILE A 24 -2.43 -4.94 2.41
CA ILE A 24 -0.99 -5.11 2.21
C ILE A 24 -0.66 -5.31 0.73
N GLY A 25 -1.46 -6.09 0.00
CA GLY A 25 -1.28 -6.29 -1.44
C GLY A 25 -1.39 -4.99 -2.21
N TYR A 26 -2.36 -4.14 -1.85
CA TYR A 26 -2.53 -2.81 -2.46
C TYR A 26 -1.35 -1.89 -2.18
N PHE A 27 -0.85 -1.83 -0.93
CA PHE A 27 0.32 -1.01 -0.60
C PHE A 27 1.60 -1.52 -1.26
N ALA A 28 1.81 -2.83 -1.32
CA ALA A 28 2.93 -3.43 -2.03
C ALA A 28 2.87 -3.09 -3.53
N GLY A 29 1.70 -3.24 -4.16
CA GLY A 29 1.49 -2.86 -5.56
C GLY A 29 1.75 -1.38 -5.82
N ALA A 30 1.21 -0.50 -4.98
CA ALA A 30 1.44 0.94 -5.07
C ALA A 30 2.93 1.30 -4.93
N GLY A 31 3.64 0.64 -4.01
CA GLY A 31 5.09 0.80 -3.83
C GLY A 31 5.90 0.41 -5.06
N VAL A 32 5.59 -0.74 -5.67
CA VAL A 32 6.26 -1.19 -6.90
C VAL A 32 6.02 -0.21 -8.05
N VAL A 33 4.77 0.23 -8.25
CA VAL A 33 4.43 1.22 -9.28
C VAL A 33 5.20 2.52 -9.07
N PHE A 34 5.28 3.00 -7.82
CA PHE A 34 6.05 4.19 -7.48
C PHE A 34 7.54 4.04 -7.82
N ILE A 35 8.16 2.91 -7.45
CA ILE A 35 9.57 2.65 -7.76
C ILE A 35 9.83 2.69 -9.26
N VAL A 36 8.99 2.02 -10.06
CA VAL A 36 9.13 1.98 -11.52
C VAL A 36 8.99 3.36 -12.13
N LEU A 37 7.97 4.12 -11.72
CA LEU A 37 7.75 5.49 -12.19
C LEU A 37 8.90 6.41 -11.79
N HIS A 38 9.36 6.33 -10.54
CA HIS A 38 10.45 7.17 -10.04
C HIS A 38 11.78 6.86 -10.75
N SER A 39 12.08 5.57 -10.93
CA SER A 39 13.27 5.12 -11.67
C SER A 39 13.23 5.59 -13.13
N GLY A 40 12.08 5.44 -13.80
CA GLY A 40 11.88 5.97 -15.15
C GLY A 40 12.04 7.49 -15.20
N TYR A 41 11.44 8.22 -14.26
CA TYR A 41 11.57 9.67 -14.17
C TYR A 41 13.04 10.11 -14.01
N MET A 42 13.78 9.49 -13.09
CA MET A 42 15.23 9.75 -12.95
C MET A 42 15.99 9.46 -14.25
N HIS A 43 15.70 8.35 -14.91
CA HIS A 43 16.40 7.95 -16.11
C HIS A 43 16.13 8.86 -17.30
N PHE A 44 14.88 9.31 -17.50
CA PHE A 44 14.48 10.06 -18.68
C PHE A 44 14.53 11.57 -18.51
N PHE A 45 14.24 12.10 -17.32
CA PHE A 45 14.16 13.54 -17.09
C PHE A 45 15.40 14.08 -16.39
N VAL A 46 15.89 13.41 -15.33
CA VAL A 46 17.06 13.90 -14.59
C VAL A 46 18.35 13.67 -15.37
N LYS A 47 18.57 12.46 -15.91
CA LYS A 47 19.77 12.17 -16.71
C LYS A 47 19.82 12.96 -18.02
N LYS A 48 18.67 13.25 -18.64
CA LYS A 48 18.59 14.00 -19.90
C LYS A 48 18.82 15.50 -19.70
N ASN A 49 18.42 16.07 -18.57
CA ASN A 49 18.68 17.47 -18.21
C ASN A 49 20.05 17.70 -17.54
N GLY A 50 20.80 16.65 -17.24
CA GLY A 50 22.16 16.72 -16.66
C GLY A 50 23.29 16.83 -17.69
N ARG A 51 23.00 17.30 -18.90
CA ARG A 51 24.00 17.75 -19.87
C ARG A 51 24.10 19.27 -19.82
#